data_AF-A0A1I1SWQ2-F1
#
_entry.id   AF-A0A1I1SWQ2-F1
#
_cell.length_a   1.000
_cell.length_b   1.000
_cell.length_c   1.000
_cell.angle_alpha   90.00
_cell.angle_beta   90.00
_cell.angle_gamma   90.00
#
_symmetry.space_group_name_H-M   'P 1'
#
loop_
_entity.id
_entity.type
_entity.pdbx_description
1 polymer ?
#
loop_
_entity_poly.entity_id
_entity_poly.type
_entity_poly.pdbx_seq_one_letter_code
_entity_poly.pdbx_strand_id
1 'polypeptide(L)'
;MTAIRTSIAGTILAALLTTTVSANEDASQVLIEANVTQLSTHMGEMQMGVDVLGLVVDNALRFEPFQSIGDMFGRDDVVYLMRHGPTDWSKLDMADVAPADCGNQRVMSPEGRQQMADLGALLASNNLVPSRIVVSEWCRNQQTYEALMQGMGAVDDRIARDMPMETDPGLNLLLSLQGAKSVEPLRQRIAAWDGDPERNGPLLLITHYTNIEELTQFRVFEGEVLVIDPDRENRVLGYIRLRSASPDVGHFADAMASPLNKEEMAFDMVERYYRALNTRDAEQFAGLLADDWFMHGESPSLPSQDMDTFLAEVGMYVEGIPDIAYEIDSLHFADDVVTTIGTLSGTHTGPILGIEGTGRHVEFGAIAVHRVRDGVIYESWQLPDRLGLLQQIQQE
;
A
#
# COMPACT_ATOMS: atom_id res chain seq x y z
N MET A 1 37.89 46.17 33.40
CA MET A 1 39.15 46.76 32.87
C MET A 1 40.03 45.58 32.45
N THR A 2 40.50 45.32 31.24
CA THR A 2 40.52 45.96 29.91
C THR A 2 41.16 44.87 29.02
N ALA A 3 40.40 44.17 28.17
CA ALA A 3 40.45 44.22 26.70
C ALA A 3 41.73 43.64 26.05
N ILE A 4 41.57 42.73 25.07
CA ILE A 4 41.79 42.96 23.63
C ILE A 4 41.67 41.63 22.85
N ARG A 5 40.76 41.62 21.85
CA ARG A 5 40.68 40.68 20.74
C ARG A 5 41.75 41.02 19.69
N THR A 6 42.34 40.04 19.01
CA THR A 6 42.43 40.01 17.53
C THR A 6 42.86 38.64 16.99
N SER A 7 42.22 38.21 15.90
CA SER A 7 42.52 37.02 15.11
C SER A 7 43.56 37.30 14.04
N ILE A 8 44.27 36.27 13.54
CA ILE A 8 44.71 36.14 12.13
C ILE A 8 44.74 34.64 11.73
N ALA A 9 44.35 34.40 10.49
CA ALA A 9 44.02 33.16 9.80
C ALA A 9 45.18 32.23 9.39
N GLY A 10 44.83 30.94 9.23
CA GLY A 10 45.10 30.13 8.02
C GLY A 10 46.46 29.44 7.87
N THR A 11 46.47 28.11 7.78
CA THR A 11 46.79 27.33 6.54
C THR A 11 46.76 25.81 6.85
N ILE A 12 46.15 25.07 5.93
CA ILE A 12 45.93 23.62 5.87
C ILE A 12 47.24 22.87 5.50
N LEU A 13 47.54 21.73 6.14
CA LEU A 13 48.12 20.57 5.44
C LEU A 13 47.90 19.25 6.21
N ALA A 14 47.49 18.24 5.46
CA ALA A 14 47.08 16.90 5.87
C ALA A 14 48.24 15.97 6.27
N ALA A 15 47.94 14.95 7.09
CA ALA A 15 48.61 13.65 7.06
C ALA A 15 47.69 12.55 7.62
N LEU A 16 47.45 11.52 6.79
CA LEU A 16 46.79 10.25 7.08
C LEU A 16 47.53 9.46 8.18
N LEU A 17 46.81 8.62 8.95
CA LEU A 17 46.94 7.15 8.93
C LEU A 17 46.13 6.45 10.07
N THR A 18 45.15 5.65 9.62
CA THR A 18 44.79 4.28 10.04
C THR A 18 44.19 3.95 11.42
N THR A 19 42.94 3.47 11.31
CA THR A 19 42.34 2.24 11.88
C THR A 19 42.14 2.14 13.39
N THR A 20 40.88 2.00 13.80
CA THR A 20 40.29 0.68 14.11
C THR A 20 38.77 0.71 13.94
N VAL A 21 38.28 -0.18 13.08
CA VAL A 21 36.88 -0.61 13.02
C VAL A 21 36.55 -1.36 14.32
N SER A 22 35.44 -1.01 14.96
CA SER A 22 34.70 -1.97 15.79
C SER A 22 33.31 -2.16 15.17
N ALA A 23 33.11 -3.36 14.63
CA ALA A 23 31.81 -3.87 14.22
C ALA A 23 30.94 -4.11 15.47
N ASN A 24 29.80 -3.42 15.57
CA ASN A 24 28.54 -3.84 16.23
C ASN A 24 27.61 -2.62 16.46
N GLU A 25 27.34 -1.84 15.41
CA GLU A 25 26.20 -0.91 15.42
C GLU A 25 25.17 -1.41 14.39
N ASP A 26 24.38 -2.35 14.88
CA ASP A 26 22.91 -2.40 14.76
C ASP A 26 22.31 -2.21 13.35
N ALA A 27 22.33 -3.27 12.53
CA ALA A 27 21.50 -3.37 11.33
C ALA A 27 20.00 -3.16 11.59
N SER A 28 19.56 -3.32 12.86
CA SER A 28 18.19 -3.01 13.27
C SER A 28 17.90 -1.51 13.34
N GLN A 29 18.90 -0.63 13.50
CA GLN A 29 18.71 0.82 13.52
C GLN A 29 18.69 1.44 12.12
N VAL A 30 19.35 0.84 11.14
CA VAL A 30 19.36 1.35 9.75
C VAL A 30 18.00 1.14 9.07
N LEU A 31 17.21 0.16 9.52
CA LEU A 31 15.83 -0.06 9.06
C LEU A 31 14.80 0.87 9.72
N ILE A 32 15.15 1.61 10.77
CA ILE A 32 14.25 2.51 11.52
C ILE A 32 14.07 3.88 10.84
N GLU A 33 14.74 4.14 9.71
CA GLU A 33 14.49 5.34 8.88
C GLU A 33 13.30 5.18 7.91
N ALA A 34 12.70 4.00 7.78
CA ALA A 34 11.42 3.82 7.10
C ALA A 34 10.26 4.22 8.02
N ASN A 35 9.20 4.83 7.48
CA ASN A 35 7.96 5.15 8.19
C ASN A 35 7.17 3.87 8.54
N VAL A 36 7.76 3.01 9.38
CA VAL A 36 7.18 1.74 9.80
C VAL A 36 6.21 1.97 10.96
N THR A 37 4.96 1.59 10.77
CA THR A 37 3.93 1.59 11.80
C THR A 37 3.52 0.16 12.12
N GLN A 38 3.51 -0.21 13.40
CA GLN A 38 2.95 -1.47 13.84
C GLN A 38 1.42 -1.33 13.94
N LEU A 39 0.68 -2.03 13.07
CA LEU A 39 -0.79 -2.03 13.08
C LEU A 39 -1.35 -3.05 14.07
N SER A 40 -0.66 -4.17 14.24
CA SER A 40 -1.05 -5.21 15.19
C SER A 40 0.16 -5.96 15.73
N THR A 41 -0.06 -6.93 16.62
CA THR A 41 1.00 -7.82 17.09
C THR A 41 1.70 -8.57 15.97
N HIS A 42 1.06 -8.79 14.82
CA HIS A 42 1.59 -9.57 13.71
C HIS A 42 1.74 -8.78 12.40
N MET A 43 1.23 -7.55 12.31
CA MET A 43 1.22 -6.77 11.07
C MET A 43 1.92 -5.42 11.23
N GLY A 44 2.77 -5.11 10.26
CA GLY A 44 3.34 -3.78 10.07
C GLY A 44 2.93 -3.17 8.74
N GLU A 45 3.07 -1.86 8.67
CA GLU A 45 2.88 -1.06 7.48
C GLU A 45 4.08 -0.14 7.28
N MET A 46 4.58 -0.02 6.05
CA MET A 46 5.59 0.97 5.66
C MET A 46 4.96 1.95 4.67
N GLN A 47 4.99 3.23 5.03
CA GLN A 47 4.51 4.31 4.17
C GLN A 47 5.69 4.98 3.46
N MET A 48 5.42 5.72 2.39
CA MET A 48 6.45 6.55 1.78
C MET A 48 6.96 7.62 2.77
N GLY A 49 8.26 7.91 2.71
CA GLY A 49 8.83 9.10 3.33
C GLY A 49 8.28 10.37 2.68
N VAL A 50 8.02 11.41 3.49
CA VAL A 50 7.34 12.66 3.08
C VAL A 50 8.13 13.46 2.02
N ASP A 51 9.40 13.14 1.79
CA ASP A 51 10.34 13.92 0.94
C ASP A 51 10.58 13.36 -0.48
N VAL A 52 9.77 12.42 -0.98
CA VAL A 52 9.92 11.91 -2.36
C VAL A 52 9.23 12.84 -3.37
N LEU A 53 9.93 13.92 -3.76
CA LEU A 53 9.74 14.76 -4.97
C LEU A 53 8.38 14.65 -5.70
N GLY A 54 7.29 15.09 -5.06
CA GLY A 54 5.97 15.23 -5.71
C GLY A 54 5.30 13.92 -6.15
N LEU A 55 5.81 12.77 -5.70
CA LEU A 55 5.18 11.47 -5.92
C LEU A 55 4.15 11.23 -4.82
N VAL A 56 2.86 11.21 -5.17
CA VAL A 56 1.79 10.83 -4.25
C VAL A 56 1.40 9.39 -4.56
N VAL A 57 1.72 8.47 -3.64
CA VAL A 57 1.22 7.09 -3.68
C VAL A 57 0.20 6.94 -2.57
N ASP A 58 -1.08 6.77 -2.94
CA ASP A 58 -2.15 6.51 -1.97
C ASP A 58 -2.23 5.02 -1.61
N ASN A 59 -1.11 4.48 -1.13
CA ASN A 59 -0.96 3.09 -0.74
C ASN A 59 0.15 2.96 0.31
N ALA A 60 0.32 1.76 0.84
CA ALA A 60 1.38 1.44 1.77
C ALA A 60 1.81 -0.03 1.62
N LEU A 61 3.04 -0.36 2.02
CA LEU A 61 3.48 -1.76 2.10
C LEU A 61 2.99 -2.36 3.40
N ARG A 62 2.13 -3.37 3.34
CA ARG A 62 1.83 -4.24 4.47
C ARG A 62 2.77 -5.42 4.47
N PHE A 63 3.25 -5.80 5.65
CA PHE A 63 4.09 -6.98 5.83
C PHE A 63 3.75 -7.74 7.10
N GLU A 64 3.91 -9.06 7.02
CA GLU A 64 3.64 -9.98 8.10
C GLU A 64 4.62 -11.17 8.06
N PRO A 65 5.06 -11.70 9.21
CA PRO A 65 4.74 -11.23 10.56
C PRO A 65 5.66 -10.08 11.00
N PHE A 66 5.13 -9.13 11.77
CA PHE A 66 5.88 -7.96 12.28
C PHE A 66 7.13 -8.37 13.08
N GLN A 67 7.06 -9.49 13.81
CA GLN A 67 8.17 -10.01 14.60
C GLN A 67 9.36 -10.47 13.73
N SER A 68 9.15 -10.74 12.45
CA SER A 68 10.19 -11.15 11.51
C SER A 68 10.81 -9.98 10.74
N ILE A 69 10.51 -8.72 11.09
CA ILE A 69 10.98 -7.54 10.34
C ILE A 69 12.50 -7.53 10.11
N GLY A 70 13.30 -7.86 11.13
CA GLY A 70 14.76 -7.91 11.04
C GLY A 70 15.30 -9.15 10.30
N ASP A 71 14.50 -10.21 10.18
CA ASP A 71 14.84 -11.39 9.38
C ASP A 71 14.47 -11.19 7.89
N MET A 72 13.45 -10.36 7.61
CA MET A 72 12.88 -10.15 6.27
C MET A 72 13.57 -9.04 5.47
N PHE A 73 14.04 -7.98 6.13
CA PHE A 73 14.53 -6.78 5.46
C PHE A 73 16.00 -6.49 5.80
N GLY A 74 16.67 -5.70 4.95
CA GLY A 74 18.08 -5.35 5.13
C GLY A 74 19.08 -6.48 4.81
N ARG A 75 18.57 -7.57 4.23
CA ARG A 75 19.33 -8.76 3.84
C ARG A 75 19.45 -8.86 2.33
N ASP A 76 20.62 -9.24 1.83
CA ASP A 76 20.92 -9.50 0.42
C ASP A 76 20.88 -10.99 0.07
N ASP A 77 21.02 -11.86 1.06
CA ASP A 77 20.96 -13.33 0.99
C ASP A 77 19.52 -13.89 0.94
N VAL A 78 18.48 -13.04 0.93
CA VAL A 78 17.08 -13.47 0.80
C VAL A 78 16.56 -13.37 -0.62
N VAL A 79 15.50 -14.12 -0.91
CA VAL A 79 14.80 -14.11 -2.20
C VAL A 79 13.40 -13.54 -2.02
N TYR A 80 13.05 -12.56 -2.84
CA TYR A 80 11.70 -12.06 -3.02
C TYR A 80 11.02 -12.86 -4.12
N LEU A 81 10.07 -13.72 -3.76
CA LEU A 81 9.29 -14.53 -4.70
C LEU A 81 7.91 -13.89 -4.90
N MET A 82 7.73 -13.21 -6.02
CA MET A 82 6.57 -12.39 -6.32
C MET A 82 5.62 -13.09 -7.29
N ARG A 83 4.32 -13.02 -6.99
CA ARG A 83 3.29 -13.29 -8.00
C ARG A 83 3.13 -12.07 -8.89
N HIS A 84 2.96 -12.28 -10.20
CA HIS A 84 2.63 -11.20 -11.14
C HIS A 84 1.51 -10.29 -10.60
N GLY A 85 1.54 -9.03 -11.01
CA GLY A 85 0.57 -8.03 -10.62
C GLY A 85 -0.85 -8.31 -11.12
N PRO A 86 -1.83 -7.51 -10.66
CA PRO A 86 -3.24 -7.75 -10.96
C PRO A 86 -3.56 -7.74 -12.45
N THR A 87 -4.47 -8.62 -12.84
CA THR A 87 -4.79 -8.89 -14.25
C THR A 87 -6.27 -8.76 -14.56
N ASP A 88 -6.59 -8.54 -15.83
CA ASP A 88 -7.97 -8.36 -16.30
C ASP A 88 -8.72 -9.71 -16.31
N TRP A 89 -9.40 -10.02 -15.21
CA TRP A 89 -10.19 -11.24 -15.05
C TRP A 89 -11.44 -11.31 -15.93
N SER A 90 -11.80 -10.25 -16.68
CA SER A 90 -12.84 -10.34 -17.72
C SER A 90 -12.39 -11.14 -18.95
N LYS A 91 -11.08 -11.42 -19.05
CA LYS A 91 -10.46 -12.20 -20.11
C LYS A 91 -9.79 -13.43 -19.54
N LEU A 92 -9.77 -14.50 -20.34
CA LEU A 92 -9.05 -15.73 -20.02
C LEU A 92 -7.96 -15.97 -21.07
N ASP A 93 -6.90 -16.64 -20.64
CA ASP A 93 -5.88 -17.16 -21.55
C ASP A 93 -6.54 -18.10 -22.57
N MET A 94 -6.20 -17.98 -23.85
CA MET A 94 -6.60 -19.00 -24.82
C MET A 94 -5.92 -20.33 -24.50
N ALA A 95 -6.60 -21.43 -24.79
CA ALA A 95 -6.00 -22.75 -24.69
C ALA A 95 -4.72 -22.83 -25.54
N ASP A 96 -3.69 -23.48 -25.00
CA ASP A 96 -2.38 -23.68 -25.64
C ASP A 96 -1.63 -22.40 -26.04
N VAL A 97 -1.98 -21.24 -25.48
CA VAL A 97 -1.25 -19.98 -25.73
C VAL A 97 0.23 -20.10 -25.31
N ALA A 98 1.11 -19.51 -26.11
CA ALA A 98 2.55 -19.49 -25.83
C ALA A 98 2.92 -18.29 -24.92
N PRO A 99 3.99 -18.40 -24.09
CA PRO A 99 4.36 -17.35 -23.13
C PRO A 99 4.57 -15.94 -23.71
N ALA A 100 5.04 -15.83 -24.95
CA ALA A 100 5.28 -14.54 -25.62
C ALA A 100 4.08 -14.04 -26.47
N ASP A 101 2.98 -14.78 -26.55
CA ASP A 101 1.79 -14.40 -27.33
C ASP A 101 0.80 -13.57 -26.51
N CYS A 102 1.13 -12.28 -26.30
CA CYS A 102 0.34 -11.41 -25.44
C CYS A 102 -1.08 -11.12 -25.96
N GLY A 103 -1.32 -11.29 -27.27
CA GLY A 103 -2.64 -11.02 -27.88
C GLY A 103 -3.71 -12.02 -27.46
N ASN A 104 -3.28 -13.20 -27.02
CA ASN A 104 -4.14 -14.32 -26.64
C ASN A 104 -4.03 -14.67 -25.15
N GLN A 105 -3.37 -13.82 -24.36
CA GLN A 105 -3.22 -13.97 -22.93
C GLN A 105 -4.15 -13.04 -22.15
N ARG A 106 -4.47 -13.47 -20.93
CA ARG A 106 -4.90 -12.59 -19.86
C ARG A 106 -3.69 -11.78 -19.39
N VAL A 107 -3.78 -10.48 -19.60
CA VAL A 107 -2.73 -9.49 -19.32
C VAL A 107 -3.09 -8.62 -18.12
N MET A 108 -2.13 -7.82 -17.65
CA MET A 108 -2.36 -6.88 -16.55
C MET A 108 -3.46 -5.87 -16.88
N SER A 109 -4.29 -5.53 -15.89
CA SER A 109 -5.27 -4.46 -16.05
C SER A 109 -4.58 -3.08 -15.97
N PRO A 110 -5.22 -2.00 -16.45
CA PRO A 110 -4.73 -0.64 -16.24
C PRO A 110 -4.48 -0.33 -14.75
N GLU A 111 -5.40 -0.73 -13.88
CA GLU A 111 -5.33 -0.54 -12.43
C GLU A 111 -4.19 -1.38 -11.84
N GLY A 112 -4.03 -2.63 -12.28
CA GLY A 112 -2.95 -3.50 -11.86
C GLY A 112 -1.56 -2.96 -12.23
N ARG A 113 -1.43 -2.28 -13.39
CA ARG A 113 -0.18 -1.60 -13.76
C ARG A 113 0.12 -0.43 -12.85
N GLN A 114 -0.89 0.38 -12.50
CA GLN A 114 -0.71 1.46 -11.53
C GLN A 114 -0.31 0.92 -10.15
N GLN A 115 -0.98 -0.14 -9.68
CA GLN A 115 -0.61 -0.79 -8.42
C GLN A 115 0.83 -1.29 -8.43
N MET A 116 1.29 -1.93 -9.51
CA MET A 116 2.69 -2.37 -9.57
C MET A 116 3.70 -1.21 -9.65
N ALA A 117 3.33 -0.08 -10.25
CA ALA A 117 4.13 1.14 -10.15
C ALA A 117 4.18 1.69 -8.72
N ASP A 118 3.05 1.71 -8.00
CA ASP A 118 2.98 2.12 -6.60
C ASP A 118 3.86 1.21 -5.72
N LEU A 119 3.78 -0.12 -5.94
CA LEU A 119 4.64 -1.10 -5.27
C LEU A 119 6.11 -0.84 -5.55
N GLY A 120 6.49 -0.57 -6.80
CA GLY A 120 7.87 -0.24 -7.16
C GLY A 120 8.38 1.02 -6.45
N ALA A 121 7.58 2.08 -6.42
CA ALA A 121 7.93 3.32 -5.72
C ALA A 121 8.05 3.11 -4.21
N LEU A 122 7.15 2.33 -3.61
CA LEU A 122 7.17 2.00 -2.20
C LEU A 122 8.39 1.13 -1.82
N LEU A 123 8.74 0.14 -2.64
CA LEU A 123 9.95 -0.67 -2.42
C LEU A 123 11.20 0.22 -2.49
N ALA A 124 11.30 1.10 -3.49
CA ALA A 124 12.45 2.00 -3.65
C ALA A 124 12.57 3.00 -2.50
N SER A 125 11.48 3.66 -2.12
CA SER A 125 11.46 4.66 -1.05
C SER A 125 11.73 4.07 0.35
N ASN A 126 11.50 2.76 0.54
CA ASN A 126 11.78 2.05 1.79
C ASN A 126 13.10 1.24 1.75
N ASN A 127 13.99 1.49 0.77
CA ASN A 127 15.27 0.80 0.62
C ASN A 127 15.14 -0.74 0.47
N LEU A 128 14.05 -1.20 -0.15
CA LEU A 128 13.76 -2.63 -0.42
C LEU A 128 14.04 -3.00 -1.88
N VAL A 129 14.99 -2.31 -2.52
CA VAL A 129 15.33 -2.50 -3.93
C VAL A 129 16.09 -3.82 -4.12
N PRO A 130 15.71 -4.69 -5.07
CA PRO A 130 16.45 -5.92 -5.35
C PRO A 130 17.80 -5.62 -6.01
N SER A 131 18.76 -6.54 -5.87
CA SER A 131 20.04 -6.46 -6.59
C SER A 131 19.93 -6.97 -8.03
N ARG A 132 19.00 -7.91 -8.25
CA ARG A 132 18.76 -8.58 -9.53
C ARG A 132 17.30 -9.00 -9.66
N ILE A 133 16.79 -8.99 -10.88
CA ILE A 133 15.43 -9.41 -11.20
C ILE A 133 15.44 -10.55 -12.22
N VAL A 134 14.66 -11.60 -11.97
CA VAL A 134 14.42 -12.71 -12.90
C VAL A 134 12.92 -12.78 -13.15
N VAL A 135 12.52 -12.79 -14.41
CA VAL A 135 11.11 -12.66 -14.80
C VAL A 135 10.69 -13.85 -15.66
N SER A 136 9.51 -14.40 -15.39
CA SER A 136 8.87 -15.37 -16.29
C SER A 136 8.62 -14.76 -17.68
N GLU A 137 8.69 -15.56 -18.74
CA GLU A 137 8.45 -15.10 -20.13
C GLU A 137 7.01 -14.62 -20.38
N TRP A 138 6.05 -15.12 -19.59
CA TRP A 138 4.64 -14.75 -19.71
C TRP A 138 4.41 -13.24 -19.64
N CYS A 139 3.58 -12.72 -20.55
CA CYS A 139 3.43 -11.27 -20.76
C CYS A 139 3.02 -10.50 -19.49
N ARG A 140 2.12 -11.05 -18.66
CA ARG A 140 1.74 -10.41 -17.40
C ARG A 140 2.90 -10.26 -16.40
N ASN A 141 3.91 -11.13 -16.44
CA ASN A 141 5.12 -11.00 -15.60
C ASN A 141 6.05 -9.93 -16.15
N GLN A 142 6.22 -9.91 -17.48
CA GLN A 142 6.99 -8.85 -18.16
C GLN A 142 6.37 -7.46 -17.91
N GLN A 143 5.05 -7.36 -18.02
CA GLN A 143 4.30 -6.13 -17.68
C GLN A 143 4.43 -5.76 -16.20
N THR A 144 4.48 -6.76 -15.30
CA THR A 144 4.68 -6.51 -13.86
C THR A 144 6.05 -5.89 -13.62
N TYR A 145 7.09 -6.45 -14.25
CA TYR A 145 8.44 -5.89 -14.22
C TYR A 145 8.47 -4.46 -14.76
N GLU A 146 7.90 -4.22 -15.94
CA GLU A 146 7.85 -2.87 -16.54
C GLU A 146 7.21 -1.85 -15.60
N ALA A 147 6.08 -2.19 -14.98
CA ALA A 147 5.37 -1.32 -14.05
C ALA A 147 6.18 -1.10 -12.74
N LEU A 148 6.78 -2.14 -12.17
CA LEU A 148 7.67 -2.01 -11.00
C LEU A 148 8.84 -1.06 -11.29
N MET A 149 9.49 -1.21 -12.45
CA MET A 149 10.62 -0.36 -12.83
C MET A 149 10.18 1.08 -13.10
N GLN A 150 8.98 1.31 -13.62
CA GLN A 150 8.39 2.65 -13.73
C GLN A 150 8.28 3.31 -12.34
N GLY A 151 7.75 2.58 -11.36
CA GLY A 151 7.63 3.05 -9.97
C GLY A 151 8.97 3.33 -9.31
N MET A 152 9.90 2.37 -9.38
CA MET A 152 11.25 2.51 -8.82
C MET A 152 12.01 3.66 -9.47
N GLY A 153 11.90 3.80 -10.79
CA GLY A 153 12.54 4.88 -11.56
C GLY A 153 12.03 6.27 -11.17
N ALA A 154 10.74 6.39 -10.86
CA ALA A 154 10.18 7.66 -10.40
C ALA A 154 10.76 8.13 -9.05
N VAL A 155 11.30 7.21 -8.24
CA VAL A 155 12.02 7.52 -7.00
C VAL A 155 13.50 7.77 -7.28
N ASP A 156 14.17 6.88 -8.02
CA ASP A 156 15.53 7.07 -8.50
C ASP A 156 15.70 6.41 -9.87
N ASP A 157 15.81 7.25 -10.91
CA ASP A 157 15.96 6.80 -12.31
C ASP A 157 17.15 5.85 -12.52
N ARG A 158 18.18 5.88 -11.65
CA ARG A 158 19.32 4.95 -11.76
C ARG A 158 18.90 3.51 -11.50
N ILE A 159 17.93 3.29 -10.62
CA ILE A 159 17.39 1.95 -10.36
C ILE A 159 16.84 1.38 -11.67
N ALA A 160 15.97 2.13 -12.36
CA ALA A 160 15.38 1.70 -13.63
C ALA A 160 16.40 1.49 -14.76
N ARG A 161 17.46 2.31 -14.83
CA ARG A 161 18.48 2.20 -15.87
C ARG A 161 19.45 1.04 -15.67
N ASP A 162 19.85 0.79 -14.43
CA ASP A 162 20.99 -0.07 -14.13
C ASP A 162 20.59 -1.45 -13.61
N MET A 163 19.31 -1.69 -13.26
CA MET A 163 18.84 -2.97 -12.71
C MET A 163 19.12 -4.14 -13.66
N PRO A 164 19.82 -5.20 -13.23
CA PRO A 164 20.04 -6.38 -14.05
C PRO A 164 18.74 -7.18 -14.07
N MET A 165 18.25 -7.45 -15.28
CA MET A 165 17.08 -8.28 -15.49
C MET A 165 17.42 -9.42 -16.45
N GLU A 166 16.97 -10.62 -16.10
CA GLU A 166 16.94 -11.76 -17.02
C GLU A 166 15.53 -12.35 -17.12
N THR A 167 15.22 -12.89 -18.29
CA THR A 167 14.00 -13.66 -18.50
C THR A 167 14.34 -15.15 -18.46
N ASP A 168 13.61 -15.92 -17.64
CA ASP A 168 13.90 -17.34 -17.43
C ASP A 168 12.64 -18.22 -17.63
N PRO A 169 12.66 -19.17 -18.60
CA PRO A 169 11.56 -20.09 -18.83
C PRO A 169 11.28 -21.03 -17.65
N GLY A 170 12.24 -21.22 -16.73
CA GLY A 170 12.07 -21.97 -15.49
C GLY A 170 10.99 -21.41 -14.58
N LEU A 171 10.58 -20.15 -14.76
CA LEU A 171 9.51 -19.49 -14.00
C LEU A 171 8.13 -19.62 -14.68
N ASN A 172 8.00 -20.34 -15.79
CA ASN A 172 6.77 -20.35 -16.61
C ASN A 172 5.70 -21.38 -16.21
N LEU A 173 5.80 -22.05 -15.06
CA LEU A 173 4.87 -23.12 -14.69
C LEU A 173 3.43 -22.60 -14.52
N LEU A 174 2.54 -23.12 -15.36
CA LEU A 174 1.09 -22.99 -15.28
C LEU A 174 0.50 -24.32 -15.76
N LEU A 175 -0.16 -25.08 -14.88
CA LEU A 175 -0.53 -26.48 -15.14
C LEU A 175 -1.43 -26.69 -16.38
N SER A 176 -2.20 -25.67 -16.75
CA SER A 176 -3.14 -25.70 -17.87
C SER A 176 -2.58 -25.10 -19.18
N LEU A 177 -1.36 -24.58 -19.18
CA LEU A 177 -0.76 -23.87 -20.32
C LEU A 177 0.64 -24.41 -20.68
N GLN A 178 1.18 -23.94 -21.81
CA GLN A 178 2.54 -24.29 -22.22
C GLN A 178 3.58 -23.62 -21.32
N GLY A 179 4.67 -24.29 -20.95
CA GLY A 179 5.72 -23.66 -20.15
C GLY A 179 6.62 -24.65 -19.42
N ALA A 180 7.09 -24.24 -18.25
CA ALA A 180 7.85 -25.12 -17.38
C ALA A 180 7.00 -26.33 -16.97
N LYS A 181 7.63 -27.51 -16.86
CA LYS A 181 6.94 -28.77 -16.52
C LYS A 181 6.83 -29.02 -15.01
N SER A 182 7.62 -28.32 -14.21
CA SER A 182 7.73 -28.48 -12.75
C SER A 182 8.41 -27.28 -12.13
N VAL A 183 8.26 -27.10 -10.82
CA VAL A 183 8.95 -26.05 -10.04
C VAL A 183 10.44 -26.33 -9.78
N GLU A 184 10.97 -27.49 -10.16
CA GLU A 184 12.33 -27.90 -9.81
C GLU A 184 13.43 -26.91 -10.22
N PRO A 185 13.44 -26.34 -11.44
CA PRO A 185 14.45 -25.33 -11.81
C PRO A 185 14.37 -24.08 -10.94
N LEU A 186 13.15 -23.64 -10.59
CA LEU A 186 12.93 -22.50 -9.73
C LEU A 186 13.38 -22.78 -8.29
N ARG A 187 13.10 -23.99 -7.77
CA ARG A 187 13.57 -24.43 -6.45
C ARG A 187 15.10 -24.39 -6.35
N GLN A 188 15.79 -24.93 -7.37
CA GLN A 188 17.25 -24.94 -7.44
C GLN A 188 17.83 -23.54 -7.51
N ARG A 189 17.19 -22.64 -8.27
CA ARG A 189 17.58 -21.22 -8.35
C ARG A 189 17.48 -20.53 -6.99
N ILE A 190 16.37 -20.69 -6.27
CA ILE A 190 16.19 -20.10 -4.93
C ILE A 190 17.25 -20.65 -3.98
N ALA A 191 17.44 -21.98 -3.94
CA ALA A 191 18.39 -22.63 -3.06
C ALA A 191 19.87 -22.29 -3.34
N ALA A 192 20.17 -21.77 -4.55
CA ALA A 192 21.51 -21.39 -4.96
C ALA A 192 21.82 -19.89 -4.71
N TRP A 193 20.84 -19.12 -4.22
CA TRP A 193 21.05 -17.71 -3.93
C TRP A 193 21.80 -17.52 -2.61
N ASP A 194 22.87 -16.72 -2.64
CA ASP A 194 23.75 -16.37 -1.52
C ASP A 194 24.15 -14.88 -1.61
N GLY A 195 23.26 -14.05 -2.16
CA GLY A 195 23.51 -12.64 -2.46
C GLY A 195 24.15 -12.35 -3.84
N ASP A 196 24.11 -11.07 -4.25
CA ASP A 196 24.80 -10.59 -5.46
C ASP A 196 26.20 -10.06 -5.09
N PRO A 197 27.28 -10.58 -5.70
CA PRO A 197 28.64 -10.17 -5.36
C PRO A 197 28.97 -8.72 -5.76
N GLU A 198 28.17 -8.10 -6.63
CA GLU A 198 28.40 -6.75 -7.15
C GLU A 198 27.43 -5.70 -6.59
N ARG A 199 26.31 -6.12 -5.98
CA ARG A 199 25.19 -5.25 -5.60
C ARG A 199 24.54 -5.71 -4.30
N ASN A 200 24.26 -4.78 -3.40
CA ASN A 200 23.50 -5.11 -2.20
C ASN A 200 22.00 -5.17 -2.54
N GLY A 201 21.32 -6.20 -2.05
CA GLY A 201 19.88 -6.37 -2.16
C GLY A 201 19.48 -7.80 -2.50
N PRO A 202 18.22 -8.17 -2.27
CA PRO A 202 17.72 -9.51 -2.51
C PRO A 202 17.55 -9.82 -4.00
N LEU A 203 17.42 -11.10 -4.33
CA LEU A 203 16.97 -11.55 -5.65
C LEU A 203 15.45 -11.42 -5.75
N LEU A 204 14.94 -10.72 -6.77
CA LEU A 204 13.51 -10.70 -7.07
C LEU A 204 13.18 -11.68 -8.21
N LEU A 205 12.26 -12.60 -7.94
CA LEU A 205 11.72 -13.56 -8.90
C LEU A 205 10.25 -13.23 -9.16
N ILE A 206 9.87 -12.86 -10.38
CA ILE A 206 8.49 -12.55 -10.76
C ILE A 206 7.90 -13.75 -11.51
N THR A 207 6.90 -14.38 -10.89
CA THR A 207 6.33 -15.65 -11.34
C THR A 207 4.80 -15.75 -11.13
N HIS A 208 4.26 -16.96 -11.12
CA HIS A 208 2.83 -17.27 -11.07
C HIS A 208 2.42 -17.91 -9.74
N TYR A 209 1.12 -17.84 -9.46
CA TYR A 209 0.50 -18.52 -8.32
C TYR A 209 0.92 -19.98 -8.19
N THR A 210 0.83 -20.75 -9.29
CA THR A 210 1.17 -22.19 -9.30
C THR A 210 2.60 -22.46 -8.87
N ASN A 211 3.59 -21.67 -9.31
CA ASN A 211 4.97 -21.85 -8.85
C ASN A 211 5.08 -21.65 -7.34
N ILE A 212 4.44 -20.60 -6.83
CA ILE A 212 4.54 -20.21 -5.42
C ILE A 212 3.86 -21.25 -4.53
N GLU A 213 2.65 -21.68 -4.89
CA GLU A 213 1.91 -22.70 -4.15
C GLU A 213 2.65 -24.04 -4.13
N GLU A 214 3.13 -24.51 -5.28
CA GLU A 214 3.88 -25.77 -5.37
C GLU A 214 5.22 -25.72 -4.61
N LEU A 215 5.87 -24.55 -4.55
CA LEU A 215 7.14 -24.39 -3.83
C LEU A 215 6.96 -24.27 -2.32
N THR A 216 5.98 -23.49 -1.89
CA THR A 216 5.90 -22.97 -0.52
C THR A 216 4.65 -23.43 0.23
N GLN A 217 3.62 -23.92 -0.48
CA GLN A 217 2.28 -24.21 0.03
C GLN A 217 1.53 -22.97 0.55
N PHE A 218 2.07 -21.77 0.32
CA PHE A 218 1.37 -20.51 0.56
C PHE A 218 0.54 -20.13 -0.65
N ARG A 219 -0.61 -19.51 -0.36
CA ARG A 219 -1.48 -18.92 -1.35
C ARG A 219 -1.28 -17.42 -1.30
N VAL A 220 -0.98 -16.81 -2.43
CA VAL A 220 -0.63 -15.38 -2.51
C VAL A 220 -1.52 -14.61 -3.47
N PHE A 221 -1.83 -13.35 -3.13
CA PHE A 221 -2.57 -12.42 -3.97
C PHE A 221 -1.76 -11.97 -5.19
N GLU A 222 -2.43 -11.42 -6.21
CA GLU A 222 -1.74 -10.79 -7.33
C GLU A 222 -0.92 -9.58 -6.84
N GLY A 223 0.37 -9.53 -7.18
CA GLY A 223 1.30 -8.51 -6.71
C GLY A 223 1.89 -8.72 -5.31
N GLU A 224 1.57 -9.83 -4.63
CA GLU A 224 2.16 -10.17 -3.33
C GLU A 224 3.53 -10.85 -3.49
N VAL A 225 4.41 -10.57 -2.54
CA VAL A 225 5.82 -11.00 -2.51
C VAL A 225 6.06 -11.82 -1.25
N LEU A 226 6.50 -13.07 -1.40
CA LEU A 226 7.03 -13.85 -0.28
C LEU A 226 8.51 -13.54 -0.09
N VAL A 227 8.93 -13.41 1.17
CA VAL A 227 10.35 -13.33 1.52
C VAL A 227 10.81 -14.72 1.93
N ILE A 228 11.80 -15.25 1.22
CA ILE A 228 12.31 -16.61 1.38
C ILE A 228 13.76 -16.56 1.81
N ASP A 229 14.12 -17.40 2.78
CA ASP A 229 15.46 -17.61 3.30
C ASP A 229 16.03 -18.93 2.72
N PRO A 230 16.91 -18.88 1.71
CA PRO A 230 17.50 -20.07 1.08
C PRO A 230 18.25 -20.95 2.09
N ASP A 231 18.99 -20.33 3.00
CA ASP A 231 19.84 -21.01 4.00
C ASP A 231 19.05 -21.83 5.02
N ARG A 232 17.77 -21.51 5.18
CA ARG A 232 16.85 -22.21 6.08
C ARG A 232 15.94 -23.17 5.31
N GLU A 233 16.48 -23.88 4.33
CA GLU A 233 15.73 -24.82 3.48
C GLU A 233 14.60 -24.12 2.69
N ASN A 234 14.87 -22.94 2.14
CA ASN A 234 13.88 -22.09 1.45
C ASN A 234 12.67 -21.73 2.35
N ARG A 235 12.90 -21.44 3.63
CA ARG A 235 11.84 -21.08 4.57
C ARG A 235 11.21 -19.74 4.19
N VAL A 236 9.89 -19.69 4.14
CA VAL A 236 9.14 -18.42 4.05
C VAL A 236 9.25 -17.69 5.38
N LEU A 237 9.82 -16.48 5.36
CA LEU A 237 9.96 -15.61 6.52
C LEU A 237 8.71 -14.76 6.77
N GLY A 238 8.00 -14.44 5.70
CA GLY A 238 6.82 -13.59 5.69
C GLY A 238 6.46 -13.16 4.28
N TYR A 239 5.58 -12.16 4.19
CA TYR A 239 5.19 -11.57 2.92
C TYR A 239 5.16 -10.04 2.98
N ILE A 240 5.17 -9.45 1.80
CA ILE A 240 5.04 -8.02 1.54
C ILE A 240 3.95 -7.86 0.47
N ARG A 241 3.03 -6.94 0.68
CA ARG A 241 1.99 -6.60 -0.30
C ARG A 241 1.58 -5.14 -0.18
N LEU A 242 0.91 -4.62 -1.20
CA LEU A 242 0.20 -3.36 -1.06
C LEU A 242 -0.95 -3.49 -0.07
N ARG A 243 -1.27 -2.41 0.63
CA ARG A 243 -2.48 -2.31 1.47
C ARG A 243 -3.74 -2.68 0.69
N SER A 244 -3.80 -2.27 -0.57
CA SER A 244 -4.93 -2.54 -1.49
C SER A 244 -4.91 -3.93 -2.12
N ALA A 245 -3.91 -4.78 -1.83
CA ALA A 245 -3.85 -6.11 -2.42
C ALA A 245 -5.01 -6.98 -1.93
N SER A 246 -5.64 -7.70 -2.86
CA SER A 246 -6.89 -8.42 -2.61
C SER A 246 -6.91 -9.81 -3.27
N PRO A 247 -7.75 -10.74 -2.77
CA PRO A 247 -7.89 -12.07 -3.35
C PRO A 247 -8.48 -12.03 -4.77
N ASP A 248 -7.98 -12.89 -5.66
CA ASP A 248 -8.51 -13.03 -7.02
C ASP A 248 -9.57 -14.13 -7.17
N VAL A 249 -10.47 -13.96 -8.15
CA VAL A 249 -11.59 -14.88 -8.40
C VAL A 249 -11.16 -16.28 -8.82
N GLY A 250 -10.00 -16.44 -9.46
CA GLY A 250 -9.58 -17.73 -10.01
C GLY A 250 -9.08 -18.69 -8.95
N HIS A 251 -8.34 -18.18 -7.96
CA HIS A 251 -7.74 -19.02 -6.92
C HIS A 251 -8.51 -18.89 -5.62
N PHE A 252 -8.98 -17.70 -5.27
CA PHE A 252 -9.58 -17.38 -3.97
C PHE A 252 -11.09 -17.28 -4.02
N ALA A 253 -11.77 -17.97 -4.95
CA ALA A 253 -13.23 -17.98 -5.05
C ALA A 253 -13.92 -18.24 -3.70
N ASP A 254 -13.39 -19.17 -2.90
CA ASP A 254 -13.92 -19.48 -1.56
C ASP A 254 -13.72 -18.35 -0.56
N ALA A 255 -12.55 -17.68 -0.59
CA ALA A 255 -12.28 -16.53 0.27
C ALA A 255 -13.10 -15.32 -0.18
N MET A 256 -13.28 -15.10 -1.48
CA MET A 256 -14.17 -14.06 -2.01
C MET A 256 -15.64 -14.33 -1.67
N ALA A 257 -16.04 -15.60 -1.60
CA ALA A 257 -17.35 -16.00 -1.12
C ALA A 257 -17.47 -15.94 0.43
N SER A 258 -16.36 -15.79 1.15
CA SER A 258 -16.35 -15.74 2.62
C SER A 258 -16.95 -14.43 3.14
N PRO A 259 -17.81 -14.49 4.17
CA PRO A 259 -18.28 -13.30 4.88
C PRO A 259 -17.15 -12.42 5.44
N LEU A 260 -16.01 -13.01 5.82
CA LEU A 260 -14.86 -12.27 6.39
C LEU A 260 -14.17 -11.38 5.35
N ASN A 261 -14.07 -11.81 4.10
CA ASN A 261 -13.51 -10.98 3.03
C ASN A 261 -14.46 -9.82 2.67
N LYS A 262 -15.78 -10.06 2.75
CA LYS A 262 -16.77 -9.00 2.59
C LYS A 262 -16.62 -7.92 3.66
N GLU A 263 -16.37 -8.33 4.91
CA GLU A 263 -16.07 -7.43 6.02
C GLU A 263 -14.82 -6.59 5.77
N GLU A 264 -13.68 -7.23 5.46
CA GLU A 264 -12.41 -6.52 5.21
C GLU A 264 -12.52 -5.54 4.03
N MET A 265 -13.14 -5.95 2.92
CA MET A 265 -13.37 -5.07 1.77
C MET A 265 -14.31 -3.92 2.10
N ALA A 266 -15.34 -4.17 2.91
CA ALA A 266 -16.28 -3.14 3.34
C ALA A 266 -15.60 -2.11 4.26
N PHE A 267 -14.73 -2.58 5.17
CA PHE A 267 -13.92 -1.69 6.02
C PHE A 267 -12.94 -0.85 5.21
N ASP A 268 -12.14 -1.45 4.31
CA ASP A 268 -11.23 -0.68 3.44
C ASP A 268 -11.97 0.40 2.64
N MET A 269 -13.14 0.07 2.08
CA MET A 269 -13.93 1.02 1.31
C MET A 269 -14.42 2.20 2.17
N VAL A 270 -14.85 1.95 3.41
CA VAL A 270 -15.28 3.01 4.32
C VAL A 270 -14.10 3.82 4.86
N GLU A 271 -12.96 3.19 5.13
CA GLU A 271 -11.72 3.90 5.48
C GLU A 271 -11.27 4.85 4.35
N ARG A 272 -11.33 4.39 3.10
CA ARG A 272 -11.05 5.22 1.92
C ARG A 272 -12.07 6.34 1.74
N TYR A 273 -13.35 6.10 2.06
CA TYR A 273 -14.39 7.14 2.04
C TYR A 273 -14.04 8.29 3.00
N TYR A 274 -13.66 7.99 4.25
CA TYR A 274 -13.28 9.01 5.21
C TYR A 274 -11.91 9.64 4.92
N ARG A 275 -10.96 8.87 4.38
CA ARG A 275 -9.70 9.40 3.88
C ARG A 275 -9.95 10.47 2.82
N ALA A 276 -10.78 10.18 1.82
CA ALA A 276 -11.13 11.12 0.74
C ALA A 276 -11.78 12.39 1.29
N LEU A 277 -12.66 12.28 2.29
CA LEU A 277 -13.24 13.45 2.96
C LEU A 277 -12.19 14.28 3.71
N ASN A 278 -11.26 13.63 4.42
CA ASN A 278 -10.19 14.31 5.15
C ASN A 278 -9.17 14.98 4.22
N THR A 279 -8.83 14.34 3.09
CA THR A 279 -7.87 14.86 2.09
C THR A 279 -8.52 15.78 1.06
N ARG A 280 -9.85 15.96 1.11
CA ARG A 280 -10.64 16.76 0.15
C ARG A 280 -10.56 16.23 -1.29
N ASP A 281 -10.38 14.92 -1.45
CA ASP A 281 -10.30 14.26 -2.76
C ASP A 281 -11.69 13.87 -3.26
N ALA A 282 -12.33 14.79 -4.00
CA ALA A 282 -13.66 14.58 -4.55
C ALA A 282 -13.70 13.48 -5.63
N GLU A 283 -12.61 13.25 -6.36
CA GLU A 283 -12.54 12.21 -7.40
C GLU A 283 -12.48 10.83 -6.75
N GLN A 284 -11.60 10.66 -5.77
CA GLN A 284 -11.55 9.43 -4.98
C GLN A 284 -12.88 9.18 -4.27
N PHE A 285 -13.49 10.20 -3.67
CA PHE A 285 -14.78 10.10 -3.02
C PHE A 285 -15.85 9.57 -3.99
N ALA A 286 -15.98 10.19 -5.16
CA ALA A 286 -16.95 9.78 -6.18
C ALA A 286 -16.70 8.35 -6.68
N GLY A 287 -15.43 7.94 -6.82
CA GLY A 287 -15.06 6.58 -7.26
C GLY A 287 -15.43 5.46 -6.28
N LEU A 288 -15.82 5.78 -5.04
CA LEU A 288 -16.25 4.81 -4.03
C LEU A 288 -17.77 4.65 -3.97
N LEU A 289 -18.53 5.53 -4.64
CA LEU A 289 -19.99 5.58 -4.55
C LEU A 289 -20.65 4.94 -5.78
N ALA A 290 -21.81 4.34 -5.56
CA ALA A 290 -22.68 3.92 -6.66
C ALA A 290 -23.25 5.16 -7.38
N ASP A 291 -23.54 5.03 -8.67
CA ASP A 291 -24.20 6.10 -9.46
C ASP A 291 -25.55 6.54 -8.85
N ASP A 292 -26.23 5.63 -8.16
CA ASP A 292 -27.50 5.85 -7.47
C ASP A 292 -27.35 6.11 -5.96
N TRP A 293 -26.15 6.43 -5.48
CA TRP A 293 -25.89 6.69 -4.07
C TRP A 293 -26.67 7.89 -3.53
N PHE A 294 -27.10 7.77 -2.27
CA PHE A 294 -27.70 8.88 -1.53
C PHE A 294 -27.38 8.81 -0.04
N MET A 295 -27.34 9.98 0.58
CA MET A 295 -27.28 10.17 2.04
C MET A 295 -28.68 10.37 2.58
N HIS A 296 -29.09 9.63 3.59
CA HIS A 296 -30.35 9.88 4.28
C HIS A 296 -30.29 11.19 5.07
N GLY A 297 -31.42 11.90 5.09
CA GLY A 297 -31.58 13.02 6.00
C GLY A 297 -31.49 12.58 7.46
N GLU A 298 -31.01 13.47 8.33
CA GLU A 298 -30.81 13.19 9.78
C GLU A 298 -32.12 12.87 10.53
N SER A 299 -33.26 13.07 9.89
CA SER A 299 -34.56 12.63 10.37
C SER A 299 -35.47 12.25 9.19
N PRO A 300 -36.52 11.45 9.41
CA PRO A 300 -37.47 11.06 8.35
C PRO A 300 -38.18 12.23 7.64
N SER A 301 -38.14 13.43 8.22
CA SER A 301 -38.70 14.65 7.64
C SER A 301 -37.75 15.43 6.75
N LEU A 302 -36.44 15.12 6.80
CA LEU A 302 -35.45 15.73 5.92
C LEU A 302 -35.28 14.88 4.67
N PRO A 303 -35.19 15.50 3.48
CA PRO A 303 -34.95 14.75 2.25
C PRO A 303 -33.57 14.10 2.29
N SER A 304 -33.46 12.97 1.60
CA SER A 304 -32.14 12.42 1.26
C SER A 304 -31.38 13.40 0.37
N GLN A 305 -30.07 13.38 0.47
CA GLN A 305 -29.14 14.20 -0.30
C GLN A 305 -28.45 13.34 -1.36
N ASP A 306 -28.28 13.92 -2.55
CA ASP A 306 -27.32 13.42 -3.53
C ASP A 306 -25.89 13.84 -3.16
N MET A 307 -24.91 13.40 -3.96
CA MET A 307 -23.50 13.69 -3.74
C MET A 307 -23.22 15.20 -3.72
N ASP A 308 -23.77 15.96 -4.66
CA ASP A 308 -23.54 17.42 -4.74
C ASP A 308 -24.07 18.14 -3.49
N THR A 309 -25.28 17.77 -3.04
CA THR A 309 -25.89 18.35 -1.84
C THR A 309 -25.09 17.99 -0.58
N PHE A 310 -24.64 16.74 -0.48
CA PHE A 310 -23.81 16.28 0.64
C PHE A 310 -22.45 17.00 0.67
N LEU A 311 -21.75 17.10 -0.46
CA LEU A 311 -20.47 17.80 -0.54
C LEU A 311 -20.59 19.30 -0.27
N ALA A 312 -21.71 19.92 -0.63
CA ALA A 312 -21.99 21.31 -0.24
C ALA A 312 -22.13 21.47 1.27
N GLU A 313 -22.80 20.53 1.95
CA GLU A 313 -22.91 20.51 3.42
C GLU A 313 -21.55 20.28 4.08
N VAL A 314 -20.77 19.31 3.60
CA VAL A 314 -19.38 19.10 4.04
C VAL A 314 -18.57 20.39 3.86
N GLY A 315 -18.68 21.04 2.70
CA GLY A 315 -18.00 22.30 2.38
C GLY A 315 -18.25 23.42 3.38
N MET A 316 -19.47 23.54 3.90
CA MET A 316 -19.79 24.51 4.97
C MET A 316 -18.97 24.22 6.24
N TYR A 317 -18.86 22.97 6.68
CA TYR A 317 -18.05 22.61 7.85
C TYR A 317 -16.56 22.80 7.60
N VAL A 318 -16.09 22.51 6.38
CA VAL A 318 -14.69 22.75 5.99
C VAL A 318 -14.36 24.24 5.96
N GLU A 319 -15.28 25.11 5.53
CA GLU A 319 -15.08 26.55 5.60
C GLU A 319 -14.96 27.03 7.06
N GLY A 320 -15.81 26.50 7.95
CA GLY A 320 -15.80 26.83 9.36
C GLY A 320 -14.62 26.26 10.15
N ILE A 321 -14.18 25.05 9.80
CA ILE A 321 -13.13 24.28 10.46
C ILE A 321 -12.20 23.72 9.37
N PRO A 322 -11.26 24.52 8.83
CA PRO A 322 -10.45 24.14 7.67
C PRO A 322 -9.62 22.86 7.85
N ASP A 323 -9.18 22.62 9.08
CA ASP A 323 -8.42 21.45 9.53
C ASP A 323 -9.32 20.30 10.05
N ILE A 324 -10.64 20.34 9.80
CA ILE A 324 -11.55 19.28 10.28
C ILE A 324 -11.19 17.93 9.69
N ALA A 325 -11.00 16.95 10.56
CA ALA A 325 -10.77 15.56 10.21
C ALA A 325 -11.70 14.64 11.00
N TYR A 326 -12.15 13.57 10.35
CA TYR A 326 -12.85 12.45 10.97
C TYR A 326 -11.83 11.36 11.28
N GLU A 327 -11.71 10.98 12.55
CA GLU A 327 -10.97 9.81 13.01
C GLU A 327 -11.95 8.67 13.30
N ILE A 328 -11.68 7.49 12.76
CA ILE A 328 -12.49 6.29 12.98
C ILE A 328 -12.01 5.63 14.27
N ASP A 329 -12.83 5.66 15.32
CA ASP A 329 -12.53 5.01 16.60
C ASP A 329 -12.85 3.51 16.56
N SER A 330 -13.90 3.12 15.84
CA SER A 330 -14.25 1.72 15.60
C SER A 330 -15.12 1.52 14.36
N LEU A 331 -15.01 0.31 13.81
CA LEU A 331 -15.79 -0.18 12.68
C LEU A 331 -16.50 -1.47 13.05
N HIS A 332 -17.74 -1.60 12.58
CA HIS A 332 -18.55 -2.79 12.75
C HIS A 332 -19.22 -3.18 11.43
N PHE A 333 -19.22 -4.46 11.12
CA PHE A 333 -19.85 -4.99 9.92
C PHE A 333 -20.96 -5.98 10.26
N ALA A 334 -22.08 -5.86 9.55
CA ALA A 334 -23.17 -6.82 9.59
C ALA A 334 -23.79 -6.94 8.19
N ASP A 335 -23.63 -8.11 7.57
CA ASP A 335 -24.09 -8.45 6.22
C ASP A 335 -23.57 -7.54 5.10
N ASP A 336 -24.21 -6.40 4.87
CA ASP A 336 -23.89 -5.40 3.86
C ASP A 336 -23.79 -3.99 4.48
N VAL A 337 -23.79 -3.89 5.80
CA VAL A 337 -23.82 -2.65 6.55
C VAL A 337 -22.51 -2.48 7.31
N VAL A 338 -21.84 -1.35 7.07
CA VAL A 338 -20.72 -0.88 7.89
C VAL A 338 -21.21 0.25 8.78
N THR A 339 -20.96 0.14 10.08
CA THR A 339 -21.20 1.22 11.05
C THR A 339 -19.87 1.78 11.51
N THR A 340 -19.74 3.10 11.51
CA THR A 340 -18.57 3.80 12.04
C THR A 340 -18.97 4.51 13.33
N ILE A 341 -18.06 4.44 14.30
CA ILE A 341 -18.06 5.34 15.46
C ILE A 341 -16.75 6.08 15.37
N GLY A 342 -16.80 7.40 15.42
CA GLY A 342 -15.62 8.22 15.25
C GLY A 342 -15.78 9.61 15.82
N THR A 343 -14.69 10.35 15.71
CA THR A 343 -14.54 11.67 16.30
C THR A 343 -14.13 12.68 15.23
N LEU A 344 -14.87 13.77 15.15
CA LEU A 344 -14.52 14.94 14.35
C LEU A 344 -13.78 15.94 15.24
N SER A 345 -12.63 16.41 14.78
CA SER A 345 -11.86 17.43 15.50
C SER A 345 -11.27 18.48 14.55
N GLY A 346 -11.01 19.68 15.07
CA GLY A 346 -10.37 20.76 14.32
C GLY A 346 -10.49 22.11 15.03
N THR A 347 -10.11 23.18 14.34
CA THR A 347 -10.08 24.56 14.86
C THR A 347 -11.14 25.42 14.17
N HIS A 348 -12.09 25.93 14.94
CA HIS A 348 -13.17 26.77 14.42
C HIS A 348 -12.66 28.18 14.08
N THR A 349 -12.26 28.41 12.83
CA THR A 349 -11.68 29.68 12.35
C THR A 349 -12.54 30.42 11.32
N GLY A 350 -13.50 29.74 10.70
CA GLY A 350 -14.45 30.34 9.76
C GLY A 350 -15.89 30.32 10.29
N PRO A 351 -16.86 30.78 9.50
CA PRO A 351 -18.26 30.80 9.93
C PRO A 351 -18.89 29.40 9.91
N ILE A 352 -19.64 29.05 10.96
CA ILE A 352 -20.52 27.87 10.99
C ILE A 352 -21.92 28.31 11.40
N LEU A 353 -22.91 28.09 10.53
CA LEU A 353 -24.33 28.40 10.82
C LEU A 353 -24.56 29.83 11.35
N GLY A 354 -23.77 30.80 10.86
CA GLY A 354 -23.84 32.21 11.25
C GLY A 354 -23.05 32.59 12.51
N ILE A 355 -22.27 31.68 13.09
CA ILE A 355 -21.35 31.93 14.20
C ILE A 355 -19.95 32.11 13.60
N GLU A 356 -19.34 33.27 13.84
CA GLU A 356 -17.98 33.57 13.36
C GLU A 356 -16.93 32.69 14.04
N GLY A 357 -15.79 32.51 13.36
CA GLY A 357 -14.67 31.72 13.84
C GLY A 357 -14.19 32.16 15.21
N THR A 358 -14.28 31.25 16.18
CA THR A 358 -13.94 31.54 17.59
C THR A 358 -12.47 31.34 17.92
N GLY A 359 -11.70 30.70 17.02
CA GLY A 359 -10.31 30.28 17.24
C GLY A 359 -10.15 29.10 18.19
N ARG A 360 -11.25 28.46 18.62
CA ARG A 360 -11.22 27.32 19.54
C ARG A 360 -11.02 26.01 18.81
N HIS A 361 -10.30 25.11 19.46
CA HIS A 361 -10.34 23.70 19.11
C HIS A 361 -11.69 23.11 19.52
N VAL A 362 -12.28 22.31 18.64
CA VAL A 362 -13.55 21.62 18.85
C VAL A 362 -13.38 20.14 18.58
N GLU A 363 -14.09 19.32 19.34
CA GLU A 363 -14.09 17.86 19.22
C GLU A 363 -15.52 17.34 19.47
N PHE A 364 -16.06 16.54 18.54
CA PHE A 364 -17.42 16.04 18.66
C PHE A 364 -17.57 14.68 17.97
N GLY A 365 -18.34 13.79 18.61
CA GLY A 365 -18.54 12.43 18.12
C GLY A 365 -19.49 12.38 16.91
N ALA A 366 -19.38 11.30 16.14
CA ALA A 366 -20.25 11.01 15.03
C ALA A 366 -20.41 9.49 14.86
N ILE A 367 -21.65 9.07 14.60
CA ILE A 367 -21.96 7.71 14.16
C ILE A 367 -22.44 7.78 12.71
N ALA A 368 -21.89 6.93 11.86
CA ALA A 368 -22.39 6.79 10.50
C ALA A 368 -22.68 5.33 10.17
N VAL A 369 -23.53 5.15 9.18
CA VAL A 369 -23.89 3.84 8.64
C VAL A 369 -23.76 3.90 7.13
N HIS A 370 -23.12 2.91 6.53
CA HIS A 370 -22.93 2.79 5.09
C HIS A 370 -23.40 1.41 4.65
N ARG A 371 -24.18 1.35 3.56
CA ARG A 371 -24.47 0.07 2.90
C ARG A 371 -23.60 -0.11 1.68
N VAL A 372 -23.08 -1.31 1.54
CA VAL A 372 -22.06 -1.67 0.56
C VAL A 372 -22.54 -2.82 -0.31
N ARG A 373 -22.34 -2.72 -1.62
CA ARG A 373 -22.60 -3.82 -2.57
C ARG A 373 -21.62 -3.72 -3.72
N ASP A 374 -21.16 -4.86 -4.23
CA ASP A 374 -20.37 -4.94 -5.46
C ASP A 374 -19.17 -3.97 -5.53
N GLY A 375 -18.52 -3.71 -4.39
CA GLY A 375 -17.36 -2.81 -4.31
C GLY A 375 -17.68 -1.32 -4.32
N VAL A 376 -18.94 -0.92 -4.11
CA VAL A 376 -19.36 0.49 -3.98
C VAL A 376 -20.25 0.71 -2.76
N ILE A 377 -20.23 1.93 -2.21
CA ILE A 377 -21.19 2.40 -1.21
C ILE A 377 -22.41 2.92 -1.95
N TYR A 378 -23.61 2.45 -1.63
CA TYR A 378 -24.83 2.86 -2.35
C TYR A 378 -25.86 3.61 -1.47
N GLU A 379 -25.69 3.61 -0.15
CA GLU A 379 -26.61 4.27 0.77
C GLU A 379 -25.86 4.64 2.06
N SER A 380 -26.16 5.79 2.66
CA SER A 380 -25.47 6.22 3.87
C SER A 380 -26.36 7.02 4.83
N TRP A 381 -25.99 7.01 6.12
CA TRP A 381 -26.53 7.86 7.19
C TRP A 381 -25.37 8.49 7.93
N GLN A 382 -25.48 9.76 8.33
CA GLN A 382 -24.51 10.40 9.22
C GLN A 382 -25.24 11.13 10.34
N LEU A 383 -24.74 10.98 11.57
CA LEU A 383 -25.26 11.60 12.77
C LEU A 383 -24.10 12.20 13.59
N PRO A 384 -23.56 13.36 13.18
CA PRO A 384 -22.60 14.10 13.99
C PRO A 384 -23.29 14.80 15.18
N ASP A 385 -22.60 14.93 16.31
CA ASP A 385 -23.08 15.70 17.47
C ASP A 385 -22.99 17.22 17.21
N ARG A 386 -23.84 17.70 16.31
CA ARG A 386 -23.94 19.12 15.94
C ARG A 386 -24.29 20.00 17.14
N LEU A 387 -25.08 19.48 18.08
CA LEU A 387 -25.42 20.21 19.28
C LEU A 387 -24.18 20.39 20.18
N GLY A 388 -23.37 19.34 20.35
CA GLY A 388 -22.09 19.41 21.05
C GLY A 388 -21.13 20.40 20.40
N LEU A 389 -21.03 20.39 19.06
CA LEU A 389 -20.27 21.40 18.32
C LEU A 389 -20.78 22.82 18.60
N LEU A 390 -22.09 23.06 18.45
CA LEU A 390 -22.71 24.39 18.68
C LEU A 390 -22.45 24.89 20.10
N GLN A 391 -22.59 24.02 21.10
CA GLN A 391 -22.28 24.37 22.49
C GLN A 391 -20.82 24.76 22.68
N GLN A 392 -19.89 24.11 21.98
CA GLN A 392 -18.46 24.45 22.04
C GLN A 392 -18.15 25.77 21.35
N ILE A 393 -18.87 26.17 20.29
CA ILE A 393 -18.59 27.42 19.55
C ILE A 393 -19.45 28.61 19.99
N GLN A 394 -20.44 28.41 20.86
CA GLN A 394 -21.25 29.48 21.43
C GLN A 394 -20.86 29.90 22.85
N GLN A 395 -20.04 29.10 23.56
CA GLN A 395 -19.56 29.48 24.88
C GLN A 395 -18.70 30.76 24.78
N GLU A 396 -18.91 31.73 25.67
CA GLU A 396 -18.09 32.95 25.77
C GLU A 396 -16.71 32.70 26.39
#